data_AF-A0A810BFQ9-F1
#
_entry.id   AF-A0A810BFQ9-F1
#
_cell.length_a   1.000
_cell.length_b   1.000
_cell.length_c   1.000
_cell.angle_alpha   90.00
_cell.angle_beta   90.00
_cell.angle_gamma   90.00
#
_symmetry.space_group_name_H-M   'P 1'
#
loop_
_entity.id
_entity.type
_entity.pdbx_description
1 polymer ?
#
loop_
_entity_poly.entity_id
_entity_poly.type
_entity_poly.pdbx_seq_one_letter_code
_entity_poly.pdbx_strand_id
1 'polypeptide(L)'
;MDGIDELKREIATIAAENLALQFVLTCLVQRIGEAAPSLSKPLLQAYDDAANHAETFSLLGGKQSGHLPETLRIIEAMRSMLIGKDKPQREV
;
A
#
# COMPACT_ATOMS: atom_id res chain seq x y z
N MET A 1 -19.99 -4.02 -26.98
CA MET A 1 -19.51 -5.08 -26.07
C MET A 1 -17.99 -5.00 -25.93
N ASP A 2 -17.26 -4.72 -27.03
CA ASP A 2 -15.79 -4.51 -27.07
C ASP A 2 -15.21 -3.55 -26.02
N GLY A 3 -15.79 -2.34 -25.87
CA GLY A 3 -15.19 -1.32 -24.99
C GLY A 3 -15.18 -1.66 -23.49
N ILE A 4 -16.05 -2.56 -23.02
CA ILE A 4 -16.05 -2.98 -21.60
C ILE A 4 -14.91 -3.97 -21.35
N ASP A 5 -14.63 -4.85 -22.30
CA ASP A 5 -13.58 -5.85 -22.16
C ASP A 5 -12.19 -5.22 -22.32
N GLU A 6 -12.07 -4.18 -23.16
CA GLU A 6 -10.87 -3.35 -23.26
C GLU A 6 -10.57 -2.61 -21.95
N LEU A 7 -11.57 -1.96 -21.35
CA LEU A 7 -11.44 -1.32 -20.03
C LEU A 7 -11.03 -2.29 -18.93
N LYS A 8 -11.62 -3.50 -18.90
CA LYS A 8 -11.23 -4.54 -17.93
C LYS A 8 -9.77 -4.95 -18.09
N ARG A 9 -9.29 -5.07 -19.33
CA ARG A 9 -7.90 -5.42 -19.62
C ARG A 9 -6.94 -4.32 -19.18
N GLU A 10 -7.32 -3.07 -19.39
CA GLU A 10 -6.54 -1.91 -18.96
C GLU A 10 -6.48 -1.83 -17.42
N ILE A 11 -7.59 -2.02 -16.73
CA ILE A 11 -7.65 -2.12 -15.25
C ILE A 11 -6.72 -3.23 -14.74
N ALA A 12 -6.77 -4.42 -15.36
CA ALA A 12 -5.93 -5.54 -14.96
C ALA A 12 -4.43 -5.25 -15.17
N THR A 13 -4.09 -4.55 -16.25
CA THR A 13 -2.71 -4.16 -16.57
C THR A 13 -2.20 -3.15 -15.55
N ILE A 14 -2.97 -2.08 -15.29
CA ILE A 14 -2.63 -1.06 -14.29
C ILE A 14 -2.52 -1.70 -12.89
N ALA A 15 -3.40 -2.63 -12.54
CA ALA A 15 -3.31 -3.33 -11.27
C ALA A 15 -2.01 -4.15 -11.13
N ALA A 16 -1.59 -4.84 -12.20
CA ALA A 16 -0.35 -5.60 -12.23
C ALA A 16 0.89 -4.70 -12.14
N GLU A 17 0.89 -3.58 -12.88
CA GLU A 17 1.97 -2.57 -12.83
C GLU A 17 2.09 -1.94 -11.44
N ASN A 18 0.96 -1.58 -10.83
CA ASN A 18 0.94 -1.02 -9.49
C ASN A 18 1.47 -2.02 -8.44
N LEU A 19 1.11 -3.30 -8.56
CA LEU A 19 1.65 -4.36 -7.71
C LEU A 19 3.17 -4.52 -7.90
N ALA A 20 3.66 -4.49 -9.13
CA ALA A 20 5.09 -4.55 -9.41
C ALA A 20 5.85 -3.37 -8.79
N LEU A 21 5.31 -2.16 -8.89
CA LEU A 21 5.88 -0.97 -8.24
C LEU A 21 5.90 -1.10 -6.72
N GLN A 22 4.82 -1.60 -6.12
CA GLN A 22 4.78 -1.86 -4.67
C GLN A 22 5.89 -2.83 -4.25
N PHE A 23 6.10 -3.92 -4.98
CA PHE A 23 7.21 -4.86 -4.71
C PHE A 23 8.58 -4.20 -4.81
N VAL A 24 8.84 -3.43 -5.87
CA VAL A 24 10.11 -2.74 -6.05
C VAL A 24 10.38 -1.78 -4.89
N LEU A 25 9.38 -1.00 -4.48
CA LEU A 25 9.48 -0.07 -3.36
C LEU A 25 9.74 -0.80 -2.04
N THR A 26 9.02 -1.89 -1.78
CA THR A 26 9.24 -2.71 -0.57
C THR A 26 10.67 -3.26 -0.54
N CYS A 27 11.16 -3.83 -1.63
CA CYS A 27 12.53 -4.35 -1.70
C CYS A 27 13.58 -3.24 -1.51
N LEU A 28 13.35 -2.06 -2.10
CA LEU A 28 14.24 -0.91 -1.94
C LEU A 28 14.31 -0.47 -0.48
N VAL A 29 13.16 -0.33 0.17
CA VAL A 29 13.06 0.11 1.57
C VAL A 29 13.70 -0.91 2.51
N GLN A 30 13.48 -2.20 2.27
CA GLN A 30 14.13 -3.26 3.04
C GLN A 30 15.66 -3.15 2.92
N ARG A 31 16.19 -3.01 1.70
CA ARG A 31 17.63 -2.85 1.48
C ARG A 31 18.20 -1.58 2.12
N ILE A 32 17.46 -0.47 2.08
CA ILE A 32 17.87 0.77 2.78
C ILE A 32 17.90 0.53 4.29
N GLY A 33 16.89 -0.13 4.85
CA GLY A 33 16.84 -0.45 6.29
C GLY A 33 17.98 -1.38 6.73
N GLU A 34 18.37 -2.35 5.91
CA GLU A 34 19.51 -3.23 6.15
C GLU A 34 20.85 -2.47 6.04
N ALA A 35 21.01 -1.60 5.03
CA ALA A 35 22.22 -0.83 4.81
C ALA A 35 22.40 0.32 5.82
N ALA A 36 21.31 0.88 6.33
CA ALA A 36 21.29 1.99 7.28
C ALA A 36 20.24 1.74 8.38
N PRO A 37 20.58 0.97 9.43
CA PRO A 37 19.62 0.59 10.49
C PRO A 37 18.95 1.78 11.19
N SER A 38 19.63 2.93 11.26
CA SER A 38 19.09 4.19 11.80
C SER A 38 17.90 4.73 11.01
N LEU A 39 17.76 4.35 9.73
CA LEU A 39 16.65 4.76 8.87
C LEU A 39 15.44 3.81 8.95
N SER A 40 15.58 2.62 9.55
CA SER A 40 14.47 1.64 9.60
C SER A 40 13.20 2.22 10.24
N LYS A 41 13.33 2.87 11.40
CA LYS A 41 12.20 3.48 12.12
C LYS A 41 11.59 4.68 11.37
N PRO A 42 12.37 5.66 10.88
CA PRO A 42 11.85 6.71 10.01
C PRO A 42 11.13 6.21 8.75
N LEU A 43 11.65 5.14 8.12
CA LEU A 43 11.01 4.55 6.93
C LEU A 43 9.66 3.93 7.28
N LEU A 44 9.57 3.18 8.38
CA LEU A 44 8.29 2.65 8.86
C LEU A 44 7.29 3.75 9.20
N GLN A 45 7.74 4.84 9.83
CA GLN A 45 6.89 6.01 10.10
C GLN A 45 6.40 6.68 8.81
N ALA A 46 7.27 6.88 7.82
CA ALA A 46 6.89 7.48 6.55
C ALA A 46 5.83 6.64 5.80
N TYR A 47 5.91 5.31 5.90
CA TYR A 47 4.88 4.42 5.36
C TYR A 47 3.56 4.53 6.11
N ASP A 48 3.60 4.57 7.44
CA ASP A 48 2.38 4.74 8.24
C ASP A 48 1.72 6.10 7.99
N ASP A 49 2.52 7.17 7.85
CA ASP A 49 2.05 8.50 7.47
C ASP A 49 1.42 8.50 6.08
N ALA A 50 2.03 7.81 5.11
CA ALA A 50 1.46 7.66 3.78
C ALA A 50 0.11 6.90 3.80
N ALA A 51 0.02 5.84 4.61
CA ALA A 51 -1.22 5.10 4.84
C ALA A 51 -2.31 6.00 5.48
N ASN A 52 -1.95 6.77 6.51
CA ASN A 52 -2.85 7.71 7.19
C ASN A 52 -3.35 8.82 6.24
N HIS A 53 -2.46 9.36 5.40
CA HIS A 53 -2.84 10.32 4.36
C HIS A 53 -3.79 9.68 3.33
N ALA A 54 -3.49 8.49 2.84
CA ALA A 54 -4.34 7.78 1.88
C ALA A 54 -5.73 7.48 2.46
N GLU A 55 -5.81 7.11 3.73
CA GLU A 55 -7.07 6.93 4.47
C GLU A 55 -7.85 8.25 4.56
N THR A 56 -7.18 9.34 4.93
CA THR A 56 -7.79 10.68 5.03
C THR A 56 -8.33 11.14 3.68
N PHE A 57 -7.55 11.01 2.60
CA PHE A 57 -8.01 11.33 1.25
C PHE A 57 -9.20 10.47 0.83
N SER A 58 -9.21 9.18 1.20
CA SER A 58 -10.31 8.27 0.89
C SER A 58 -11.56 8.55 1.70
N LEU A 59 -11.45 9.01 2.94
CA LEU A 59 -12.62 9.42 3.73
C LEU A 59 -13.22 10.73 3.21
N LEU A 60 -12.38 11.66 2.75
CA LEU A 60 -12.80 12.95 2.21
C LEU A 60 -13.39 12.83 0.79
N GLY A 61 -12.77 12.04 -0.10
CA GLY A 61 -13.21 11.87 -1.50
C GLY A 61 -14.00 10.59 -1.77
N GLY A 62 -13.74 9.50 -1.05
CA GLY A 62 -14.29 8.16 -1.30
C GLY A 62 -15.73 7.95 -0.84
N LYS A 63 -16.27 8.80 0.04
CA LYS A 63 -17.70 8.83 0.36
C LYS A 63 -18.58 9.07 -0.87
N GLN A 64 -18.05 9.75 -1.89
CA GLN A 64 -18.76 10.05 -3.13
C GLN A 64 -18.52 9.00 -4.23
N SER A 65 -17.43 8.21 -4.17
CA SER A 65 -17.06 7.26 -5.22
C SER A 65 -17.30 5.78 -4.88
N GLY A 66 -17.66 5.44 -3.63
CA GLY A 66 -18.02 4.07 -3.24
C GLY A 66 -16.87 3.08 -3.11
N HIS A 67 -15.62 3.50 -3.35
CA HIS A 67 -14.43 2.64 -3.33
C HIS A 67 -13.68 2.61 -1.98
N LEU A 68 -14.23 3.27 -0.95
CA LEU A 68 -13.61 3.35 0.38
C LEU A 68 -13.18 1.99 0.97
N PRO A 69 -13.98 0.89 0.87
CA PRO A 69 -13.57 -0.40 1.42
C PRO A 69 -12.32 -0.99 0.72
N GLU A 70 -12.21 -0.85 -0.60
CA GLU A 70 -11.07 -1.37 -1.35
C GLU A 70 -9.80 -0.56 -1.04
N THR A 71 -9.92 0.76 -0.90
CA THR A 71 -8.77 1.59 -0.52
C THR A 71 -8.25 1.26 0.87
N LEU A 72 -9.14 1.04 1.84
CA LEU A 72 -8.74 0.61 3.19
C LEU A 72 -8.04 -0.75 3.16
N ARG A 73 -8.52 -1.69 2.32
CA ARG A 73 -7.89 -3.01 2.13
C ARG A 73 -6.45 -2.91 1.60
N ILE A 74 -6.22 -2.00 0.65
CA ILE A 74 -4.87 -1.73 0.11
C ILE A 74 -3.96 -1.15 1.19
N ILE A 75 -4.46 -0.21 2.00
CA ILE A 75 -3.73 0.39 3.12
C ILE A 75 -3.32 -0.68 4.15
N GLU A 76 -4.25 -1.58 4.51
CA GLU A 76 -3.95 -2.68 5.42
C GLU A 76 -2.94 -3.68 4.85
N ALA A 77 -3.01 -3.97 3.55
CA ALA A 77 -2.03 -4.82 2.88
C ALA A 77 -0.63 -4.20 2.94
N MET A 78 -0.51 -2.90 2.68
CA MET A 78 0.76 -2.17 2.80
C MET A 78 1.31 -2.23 4.23
N ARG A 79 0.47 -2.00 5.24
CA ARG A 79 0.86 -2.10 6.66
C ARG A 79 1.32 -3.51 7.04
N SER A 80 0.64 -4.53 6.56
CA SER A 80 0.97 -5.94 6.85
C SER A 80 2.31 -6.37 6.24
N MET A 81 2.66 -5.85 5.06
CA MET A 81 3.95 -6.13 4.42
C MET A 81 5.14 -5.55 5.19
N LEU A 82 4.93 -4.49 5.98
CA LEU A 82 5.99 -3.78 6.72
C LEU A 82 6.29 -4.41 8.09
N ILE A 83 5.33 -5.11 8.69
CA ILE A 83 5.50 -5.70 10.03
C ILE A 83 6.48 -6.88 10.02
N GLY A 84 6.70 -7.51 8.85
CA GLY A 84 7.52 -8.73 8.75
C GLY A 84 6.88 -9.89 9.53
N LYS A 85 7.19 -11.12 9.14
CA LYS A 85 6.60 -12.32 9.78
C LYS A 85 6.99 -12.53 11.25
N ASP A 86 7.91 -11.73 11.82
CA ASP A 86 8.60 -12.04 13.08
C ASP A 86 8.63 -10.92 14.14
N LYS A 87 7.65 -10.01 14.22
CA LYS A 87 7.53 -9.11 15.39
C LYS A 87 6.13 -9.08 16.00
N PRO A 88 6.05 -9.06 17.34
CA PRO A 88 4.96 -9.66 18.10
C PRO A 88 3.67 -8.87 17.98
N GLN A 89 2.56 -9.61 18.01
CA GLN A 89 1.21 -9.10 18.19
C GLN A 89 1.20 -8.10 19.35
N ARG A 90 0.64 -6.90 19.11
CA ARG A 90 0.28 -6.00 20.19
C ARG A 90 -0.73 -6.75 21.07
N GLU A 91 -0.33 -7.06 22.31
CA GLU A 91 -1.28 -7.42 23.36
C GLU A 91 -2.23 -6.23 23.56
N VAL A 92 -3.52 -6.53 23.44
CA VAL A 92 -4.63 -5.63 23.78
C VAL A 92 -4.94 -5.80 25.25
#